data_AF-A0A246ND60-F1
#
_entry.id   AF-A0A246ND60-F1
#
_cell.length_a   1.000
_cell.length_b   1.000
_cell.length_c   1.000
_cell.angle_alpha   90.00
_cell.angle_beta   90.00
_cell.angle_gamma   90.00
#
_symmetry.space_group_name_H-M   'P 1'
#
loop_
_entity.id
_entity.type
_entity.pdbx_description
1 polymer ?
#
loop_
_entity_poly.entity_id
_entity_poly.type
_entity_poly.pdbx_seq_one_letter_code
_entity_poly.pdbx_strand_id
1 'polypeptide(L)' 'MKTIKTFAAVIALSVLPFASFAQSVTATASTLDGAEAQIAAKAQELGASYKVTEANFNNGVHMTAELTQ' A
#
# COMPACT_ATOMS: atom_id res chain seq x y z
N MET A 1 -15.68 -39.14 -22.34
CA MET A 1 -16.02 -37.70 -22.36
C MET A 1 -16.71 -37.21 -21.06
N LYS A 2 -16.24 -37.60 -19.86
CA LYS A 2 -16.85 -37.12 -18.59
C LYS A 2 -15.85 -36.41 -17.65
N THR A 3 -14.55 -36.68 -17.80
CA THR A 3 -13.48 -36.12 -16.95
C THR A 3 -12.85 -34.82 -17.49
N ILE A 4 -13.02 -34.52 -18.79
CA ILE A 4 -12.45 -33.30 -19.41
C ILE A 4 -13.24 -32.04 -19.03
N LYS A 5 -14.53 -32.17 -18.69
CA LYS A 5 -15.37 -31.02 -18.30
C LYS A 5 -15.01 -30.46 -16.92
N THR A 6 -14.33 -31.23 -16.06
CA THR A 6 -13.99 -30.82 -14.70
C THR A 6 -12.77 -29.89 -14.65
N PHE A 7 -11.91 -29.92 -15.68
CA PHE A 7 -10.74 -29.03 -15.75
C PHE A 7 -11.10 -27.59 -16.13
N ALA A 8 -12.16 -27.39 -16.91
CA ALA A 8 -12.62 -26.05 -17.29
C ALA A 8 -13.19 -25.24 -16.11
N ALA A 9 -13.63 -25.91 -15.03
CA ALA A 9 -14.23 -25.26 -13.87
C ALA A 9 -13.19 -24.71 -12.86
N VAL A 10 -11.93 -25.16 -12.92
CA VAL A 10 -10.88 -24.76 -11.94
C VAL A 10 -10.23 -23.43 -12.29
N ILE A 11 -10.30 -23.00 -13.56
CA ILE A 11 -9.63 -21.78 -14.02
C ILE A 11 -10.36 -20.51 -13.51
N ALA A 12 -11.67 -20.62 -13.24
CA ALA A 12 -12.46 -19.52 -12.70
C ALA A 12 -12.17 -19.21 -11.21
N LEU A 13 -11.41 -20.05 -10.49
CA LEU A 13 -11.14 -19.89 -9.05
C LEU A 13 -9.85 -19.09 -8.75
N SER A 14 -9.07 -18.69 -9.76
CA SER A 14 -7.71 -18.16 -9.55
C SER A 14 -7.58 -16.62 -9.56
N VAL A 15 -8.63 -15.89 -9.94
CA VAL A 15 -8.68 -14.43 -9.78
C VAL A 15 -9.38 -14.09 -8.48
N LEU A 16 -8.76 -14.46 -7.36
CA LEU A 16 -9.00 -13.74 -6.12
C LEU A 16 -8.50 -12.31 -6.35
N PRO A 17 -9.28 -11.27 -6.03
CA PRO A 17 -8.73 -9.93 -6.02
C PRO A 17 -7.58 -9.95 -5.02
N PHE A 18 -6.37 -9.67 -5.51
CA PHE A 18 -5.24 -9.29 -4.67
C PHE A 18 -5.78 -8.27 -3.70
N ALA A 19 -5.87 -8.64 -2.42
CA ALA A 19 -6.33 -7.74 -1.39
C ALA A 19 -5.50 -6.47 -1.55
N SER A 20 -6.15 -5.37 -1.94
CA SER A 20 -5.50 -4.06 -1.97
C SER A 20 -5.24 -3.72 -0.51
N PHE A 21 -4.08 -4.14 -0.03
CA PHE A 21 -3.61 -3.84 1.30
C PHE A 21 -3.25 -2.36 1.28
N ALA A 22 -4.10 -1.54 1.87
CA ALA A 22 -3.73 -0.18 2.19
C ALA A 22 -2.64 -0.25 3.26
N GLN A 23 -1.38 -0.13 2.82
CA GLN A 23 -0.24 -0.25 3.71
C GLN A 23 0.02 1.13 4.30
N SER A 24 -0.28 1.33 5.58
CA SER A 24 0.09 2.57 6.25
C SER A 24 1.59 2.61 6.52
N VAL A 25 2.21 3.72 6.13
CA VAL A 25 3.60 4.05 6.43
C VAL A 25 3.63 5.27 7.33
N THR A 26 4.37 5.14 8.43
CA THR A 26 4.68 6.26 9.30
C THR A 26 6.14 6.67 9.08
N ALA A 27 6.36 7.97 8.93
CA ALA A 27 7.67 8.59 8.88
C ALA A 27 7.80 9.59 10.03
N THR A 28 8.99 9.62 10.62
CA THR A 28 9.33 10.59 11.66
C THR A 28 10.50 11.43 11.16
N ALA A 29 10.38 12.74 11.23
CA ALA A 29 11.45 13.66 10.87
C ALA A 29 11.41 14.94 11.71
N SER A 30 12.48 15.72 11.68
CA SER A 30 12.52 17.03 12.36
C SER A 30 11.78 18.14 11.59
N THR A 31 11.45 17.90 10.31
CA THR A 31 10.78 18.85 9.41
C THR A 31 9.68 18.15 8.60
N LEU A 32 8.71 18.93 8.12
CA LEU A 32 7.63 18.44 7.26
C LEU A 32 8.17 17.78 6.00
N ASP A 33 9.05 18.49 5.30
CA ASP A 33 9.66 18.03 4.06
C ASP A 33 10.43 16.73 4.26
N GLY A 34 11.12 16.58 5.39
CA GLY A 34 11.86 15.35 5.72
C GLY A 34 10.95 14.16 6.00
N ALA A 35 9.75 14.39 6.55
CA ALA A 35 8.77 13.33 6.77
C ALA A 35 8.08 12.95 5.46
N GLU A 36 7.70 13.93 4.65
CA GLU A 36 7.07 13.72 3.34
C GLU A 36 8.01 13.02 2.36
N ALA A 37 9.28 13.43 2.29
CA ALA A 37 10.28 12.79 1.43
C ALA A 37 10.47 11.30 1.76
N GLN A 38 10.42 10.92 3.04
CA GLN A 38 10.50 9.52 3.46
C GLN A 38 9.27 8.71 3.03
N ILE A 39 8.08 9.30 3.15
CA ILE A 39 6.83 8.65 2.71
C ILE A 39 6.82 8.51 1.19
N ALA A 40 7.19 9.56 0.46
CA ALA A 40 7.26 9.55 -0.99
C ALA A 40 8.29 8.54 -1.52
N ALA A 41 9.47 8.46 -0.89
CA ALA A 41 10.48 7.46 -1.23
C ALA A 41 9.94 6.04 -1.04
N LYS A 42 9.33 5.74 0.12
CA LYS A 42 8.73 4.41 0.38
C LYS A 42 7.60 4.10 -0.60
N ALA A 43 6.77 5.08 -0.94
CA ALA A 43 5.69 4.90 -1.90
C ALA A 43 6.22 4.58 -3.29
N GLN A 44 7.26 5.29 -3.72
CA GLN A 44 7.91 5.08 -5.00
C GLN A 44 8.64 3.72 -5.06
N GLU A 45 9.33 3.31 -3.99
CA GLU A 45 9.95 1.98 -3.87
C GLU A 45 8.92 0.85 -3.99
N LEU A 46 7.73 1.05 -3.42
CA LEU A 46 6.62 0.10 -3.47
C LEU A 46 5.76 0.25 -4.72
N GLY A 47 6.06 1.18 -5.62
CA GLY A 47 5.27 1.47 -6.82
C GLY A 47 3.82 1.85 -6.51
N ALA A 48 3.57 2.42 -5.33
CA ALA A 48 2.25 2.76 -4.82
C ALA A 48 2.06 4.28 -4.80
N SER A 49 0.80 4.71 -4.90
CA SER A 49 0.43 6.09 -4.55
C SER A 49 0.37 6.22 -3.03
N TYR A 50 0.60 7.42 -2.51
CA TYR A 50 0.48 7.68 -1.07
C TYR A 50 -0.54 8.78 -0.81
N LYS A 51 -1.23 8.66 0.32
CA LYS A 51 -2.12 9.69 0.84
C LYS A 51 -1.79 9.91 2.31
N VAL A 52 -1.35 11.11 2.64
CA VAL A 52 -1.14 11.50 4.04
C VAL A 52 -2.50 11.56 4.74
N THR A 53 -2.66 10.77 5.80
CA THR A 53 -3.89 10.69 6.60
C THR A 53 -3.73 11.37 7.95
N GLU A 54 -2.49 11.47 8.45
CA GLU A 54 -2.19 12.15 9.71
C GLU A 54 -0.83 12.85 9.63
N ALA A 55 -0.73 14.02 10.23
CA ALA A 55 0.52 14.72 10.47
C ALA A 55 0.49 15.32 11.88
N ASN A 56 1.33 14.81 12.77
CA ASN A 56 1.44 15.21 14.16
C ASN A 56 2.78 15.93 14.39
N PHE A 57 2.73 17.04 15.10
CA PHE A 57 3.87 17.90 15.42
C PHE A 57 4.04 17.98 16.93
N ASN A 58 4.73 17.00 17.50
CA ASN A 58 4.98 16.94 18.94
C ASN A 58 6.47 16.70 19.18
N ASN A 59 7.25 17.78 19.23
CA ASN A 59 8.72 17.74 19.34
C ASN A 59 9.43 16.98 18.17
N GLY A 60 8.75 16.92 17.02
CA GLY A 60 9.13 16.21 15.80
C GLY A 60 7.90 16.04 14.93
N VAL A 61 8.09 15.89 13.62
CA VAL A 61 7.04 15.59 12.66
C VAL A 61 6.87 14.08 12.59
N HIS A 62 5.72 13.60 13.06
CA HIS A 62 5.25 12.23 12.85
C HIS A 62 4.16 12.28 11.79
N MET A 63 4.47 11.80 10.59
CA MET A 63 3.52 11.78 9.49
C MET A 63 3.14 10.34 9.17
N THR A 64 1.85 10.07 9.03
CA THR A 64 1.32 8.78 8.60
C THR A 64 0.63 8.96 7.27
N ALA A 65 0.98 8.11 6.31
CA ALA A 65 0.32 8.03 5.03
C ALA A 65 -0.14 6.61 4.74
N GLU A 66 -1.29 6.47 4.10
CA GLU A 66 -1.68 5.21 3.49
C GLU A 66 -1.09 5.10 2.09
N LEU A 67 -0.45 3.98 1.83
CA LEU A 67 -0.04 3.56 0.50
C LEU A 67 -1.20 2.81 -0.15
N THR A 68 -1.60 3.28 -1.32
CA THR A 68 -2.61 2.66 -2.16
C THR A 68 -1.97 2.28 -3.49
N GLN A 69 -1.99 0.99 -3.83
CA GLN A 69 -1.58 0.48 -5.14
C GLN A 69 -2.69 0.58 -6.18
#